data_AF-A0A7J9D0B6-F1
#
_entry.id   AF-A0A7J9D0B6-F1
#
_cell.length_a   1.000
_cell.length_b   1.000
_cell.length_c   1.000
_cell.angle_alpha   90.00
_cell.angle_beta   90.00
_cell.angle_gamma   90.00
#
_symmetry.space_group_name_H-M   'P 1'
#
loop_
_entity.id
_entity.type
_entity.pdbx_description
1 polymer ?
#
loop_
_entity_poly.entity_id
_entity_poly.type
_entity_poly.pdbx_seq_one_letter_code
_entity_poly.pdbx_strand_id
1 'polypeptide(L)'
;LKALIYDKDDKLPLLDGATKRQVSLDVLRRKNVLLLISSLEFANDELAILEQIYNESRIHATRLESQYEVVWIPIVDHSIIPLPEEMQTKFENLQSTMPWYSVQDPLFIKKPVIRFIKEVWHFRTKPILVVLDPQGKVVSPNAIHMMWIWGSTAFPFTSLREEALWREETWRLDLLVDGIDPTVLTWIKEEKYIFLYGGDDIEWIRRFVKSASSVASASRIPLEMVYVGKSNKREQVKRVTGIINAEKLSNVWQDQAMVWFFWSRLESMLFSKIQLGRGDDQDPMLQQIKKLLSYGREGGWAVLSRGSNIAVNGHSSTVLPALGGYDEWKINVAEKGFDGAFKEYHDKLHDAAHPCCRFEFPNTIRIPENMRCPECPRLMEKYTAFLCCHDEQGIPGSLF
;
A
#
# COMPACT_ATOMS: atom_id res chain seq x y z
N LEU A 1 -2.17 27.24 12.55
CA LEU A 1 -0.84 26.80 13.04
C LEU A 1 -0.51 27.29 14.45
N LYS A 2 -0.54 28.61 14.76
CA LYS A 2 -0.28 29.10 16.14
C LYS A 2 -1.12 28.37 17.21
N ALA A 3 -2.44 28.25 16.99
CA ALA A 3 -3.32 27.54 17.92
C ALA A 3 -3.04 26.02 18.06
N LEU A 4 -2.38 25.41 17.07
CA LEU A 4 -2.07 23.97 17.07
C LEU A 4 -0.68 23.68 17.65
N ILE A 5 0.32 24.51 17.35
CA ILE A 5 1.71 24.25 17.69
C ILE A 5 2.12 25.10 18.89
N TYR A 6 2.10 26.42 18.75
CA TYR A 6 2.53 27.34 19.79
C TYR A 6 1.91 28.73 19.56
N ASP A 7 1.18 29.22 20.56
CA ASP A 7 0.37 30.44 20.48
C ASP A 7 1.11 31.70 20.94
N LYS A 8 2.28 31.54 21.57
CA LYS A 8 3.13 32.63 22.02
C LYS A 8 4.22 32.93 20.99
N ASP A 9 4.65 34.18 20.94
CA ASP A 9 5.68 34.68 20.02
C ASP A 9 7.07 34.80 20.69
N ASP A 10 7.28 34.15 21.84
CA ASP A 10 8.52 34.19 22.65
C ASP A 10 9.55 33.12 22.26
N LYS A 11 9.18 32.14 21.44
CA LYS A 11 10.06 31.05 20.99
C LYS A 11 9.91 30.79 19.49
N LEU A 12 10.90 30.13 18.91
CA LEU A 12 10.88 29.64 17.53
C LEU A 12 10.45 28.17 17.53
N PRO A 13 9.17 27.86 17.27
CA PRO A 13 8.60 26.56 17.60
C PRO A 13 8.93 25.46 16.59
N LEU A 14 9.55 25.80 15.45
CA LEU A 14 9.90 24.85 14.40
C LEU A 14 11.41 24.69 14.27
N LEU A 15 11.84 23.49 13.94
CA LEU A 15 13.16 23.19 13.42
C LEU A 15 13.05 22.89 11.92
N ASP A 16 13.84 23.59 11.10
CA ASP A 16 13.99 23.30 9.67
C ASP A 16 14.87 22.05 9.48
N GLY A 17 14.31 20.98 8.91
CA GLY A 17 15.00 19.72 8.68
C GLY A 17 16.21 19.82 7.76
N ALA A 18 16.24 20.78 6.83
CA ALA A 18 17.34 20.95 5.88
C ALA A 18 18.51 21.73 6.49
N THR A 19 18.23 22.83 7.19
CA THR A 19 19.27 23.71 7.76
C THR A 19 19.58 23.44 9.23
N LYS A 20 18.75 22.63 9.90
CA LYS A 20 18.75 22.37 11.35
C LYS A 20 18.66 23.65 12.20
N ARG A 21 18.07 24.71 11.64
CA ARG A 21 17.86 25.99 12.34
C ARG A 21 16.46 26.08 12.91
N GLN A 22 16.32 26.71 14.07
CA GLN A 22 15.01 27.05 14.61
C GLN A 22 14.43 28.24 13.83
N VAL A 23 13.14 28.16 13.51
CA VAL A 23 12.42 29.16 12.71
C VAL A 23 11.03 29.45 13.26
N SER A 24 10.47 30.61 12.93
CA SER A 24 9.11 30.97 13.30
C SER A 24 8.09 30.27 12.40
N LEU A 25 6.81 30.29 12.79
CA LEU A 25 5.72 29.78 11.95
C LEU A 25 5.50 30.62 10.68
N ASP A 26 6.08 31.82 10.57
CA ASP A 26 5.86 32.72 9.43
C ASP A 26 6.45 32.18 8.13
N VAL A 27 7.43 31.28 8.19
CA VAL A 27 8.00 30.61 7.01
C VAL A 27 6.97 29.75 6.25
N LEU A 28 5.86 29.41 6.90
CA LEU A 28 4.75 28.64 6.36
C LEU A 28 3.56 29.51 5.92
N ARG A 29 3.66 30.84 6.06
CA ARG A 29 2.56 31.75 5.77
C ARG A 29 2.22 31.71 4.27
N ARG A 30 0.94 31.57 3.94
CA ARG A 30 0.40 31.48 2.56
C ARG A 30 0.94 30.28 1.76
N LYS A 31 1.41 29.22 2.42
CA LYS A 31 1.79 27.96 1.78
C LYS A 31 0.74 26.89 2.06
N ASN A 32 0.64 25.88 1.18
CA ASN A 32 -0.03 24.64 1.55
C ASN A 32 0.85 23.90 2.56
N VAL A 33 0.25 23.37 3.61
CA VAL A 33 0.99 22.70 4.69
C VAL A 33 0.39 21.33 4.95
N LEU A 34 1.23 20.31 4.88
CA LEU A 34 0.92 18.94 5.27
C LEU A 34 1.42 18.73 6.70
N LEU A 35 0.50 18.55 7.64
CA LEU A 35 0.82 18.20 9.02
C LEU A 35 0.95 16.70 9.14
N LEU A 36 2.19 16.22 9.27
CA LEU A 36 2.50 14.83 9.54
C LEU A 36 2.38 14.61 11.05
N ILE A 37 1.29 14.00 11.49
CA ILE A 37 0.99 13.78 12.91
C ILE A 37 1.24 12.31 13.23
N SER A 38 2.15 12.04 14.17
CA SER A 38 2.48 10.67 14.56
C SER A 38 2.76 10.56 16.06
N SER A 39 2.75 9.33 16.58
CA SER A 39 3.44 9.04 17.85
C SER A 39 4.96 8.97 17.61
N LEU A 40 5.72 8.73 18.67
CA LEU A 40 7.16 8.42 18.56
C LEU A 40 7.43 6.98 18.10
N GLU A 41 6.40 6.14 17.96
CA GLU A 41 6.50 4.76 17.47
C GLU A 41 6.32 4.71 15.94
N PHE A 42 6.90 5.70 15.26
CA PHE A 42 6.85 5.82 13.81
C PHE A 42 7.92 4.92 13.19
N ALA A 43 7.51 3.93 12.39
CA ALA A 43 8.44 2.98 11.79
C ALA A 43 9.41 3.67 10.82
N ASN A 44 10.70 3.38 10.95
CA ASN A 44 11.75 3.95 10.08
C ASN A 44 11.51 3.62 8.59
N ASP A 45 11.05 2.40 8.29
CA ASP A 45 10.74 1.96 6.92
C ASP A 45 9.65 2.86 6.28
N GLU A 46 8.62 3.22 7.06
CA GLU A 46 7.53 4.11 6.61
C GLU A 46 8.00 5.56 6.43
N LEU A 47 8.83 6.04 7.36
CA LEU A 47 9.40 7.39 7.29
C LEU A 47 10.31 7.55 6.06
N ALA A 48 11.15 6.57 5.76
CA ALA A 48 12.05 6.58 4.61
C ALA A 48 11.29 6.69 3.28
N ILE A 49 10.13 6.04 3.18
CA ILE A 49 9.29 6.11 1.98
C ILE A 49 8.63 7.49 1.85
N LEU A 50 8.14 8.09 2.94
CA LEU A 50 7.67 9.49 2.90
C LEU A 50 8.78 10.44 2.50
N GLU A 51 9.99 10.21 3.01
CA GLU A 51 11.16 10.99 2.66
C GLU A 51 11.44 10.92 1.16
N GLN A 52 11.41 9.71 0.59
CA GLN A 52 11.58 9.50 -0.84
C GLN A 52 10.53 10.25 -1.65
N ILE A 53 9.23 10.06 -1.34
CA ILE A 53 8.13 10.73 -2.05
C ILE A 53 8.27 12.25 -1.95
N TYR A 54 8.61 12.77 -0.76
CA TYR A 54 8.84 14.18 -0.54
C TYR A 54 10.02 14.70 -1.38
N ASN A 55 11.16 14.02 -1.36
CA ASN A 55 12.34 14.44 -2.10
C ASN A 55 12.13 14.41 -3.62
N GLU A 56 11.46 13.38 -4.15
CA GLU A 56 11.10 13.28 -5.57
C GLU A 56 10.25 14.46 -6.05
N SER A 57 9.30 14.91 -5.21
CA SER A 57 8.48 16.09 -5.48
C SER A 57 9.30 17.39 -5.59
N ARG A 58 10.50 17.43 -4.99
CA ARG A 58 11.37 18.62 -4.92
C ARG A 58 12.41 18.67 -6.04
N ILE A 59 12.77 17.53 -6.62
CA ILE A 59 13.72 17.45 -7.74
C ILE A 59 13.16 18.21 -8.97
N HIS A 60 11.84 18.23 -9.15
CA HIS A 60 11.18 18.91 -10.26
C HIS A 60 10.48 20.20 -9.80
N ALA A 61 11.25 21.16 -9.26
CA ALA A 61 10.78 22.40 -8.61
C ALA A 61 9.83 23.30 -9.44
N THR A 62 9.68 23.06 -10.74
CA THR A 62 8.74 23.77 -11.63
C THR A 62 7.34 23.14 -11.68
N ARG A 63 7.10 22.00 -11.03
CA ARG A 63 5.80 21.33 -11.00
C ARG A 63 4.89 21.89 -9.91
N LEU A 64 3.58 21.84 -10.15
CA LEU A 64 2.54 22.12 -9.13
C LEU A 64 2.72 21.26 -7.86
N GLU A 65 3.36 20.10 -8.00
CA GLU A 65 3.68 19.12 -6.97
C GLU A 65 4.66 19.60 -5.89
N SER A 66 5.46 20.66 -6.14
CA SER A 66 6.40 21.22 -5.14
C SER A 66 5.81 22.35 -4.29
N GLN A 67 4.48 22.55 -4.31
CA GLN A 67 3.81 23.72 -3.71
C GLN A 67 3.30 23.50 -2.27
N TYR A 68 3.82 22.50 -1.56
CA TYR A 68 3.52 22.25 -0.17
C TYR A 68 4.77 22.08 0.69
N GLU A 69 4.63 22.41 1.97
CA GLU A 69 5.63 22.11 3.00
C GLU A 69 5.08 21.03 3.93
N VAL A 70 5.95 20.19 4.47
CA VAL A 70 5.59 19.22 5.51
C VAL A 70 6.02 19.75 6.87
N VAL A 71 5.18 19.56 7.88
CA VAL A 71 5.48 19.86 9.28
C VAL A 71 5.18 18.63 10.12
N TRP A 72 6.21 18.06 10.76
CA TRP A 72 6.02 16.97 11.72
C TRP A 72 5.52 17.49 13.07
N ILE A 73 4.42 16.92 13.54
CA ILE A 73 3.77 17.20 14.82
C ILE A 73 3.83 15.91 15.67
N PRO A 74 4.79 15.79 16.60
CA PRO A 74 4.91 14.64 17.48
C PRO A 74 3.82 14.65 18.57
N ILE A 75 3.10 13.54 18.73
CA ILE A 75 2.12 13.37 19.80
C ILE A 75 2.73 12.51 20.92
N VAL A 76 3.01 13.14 22.05
CA VAL A 76 3.51 12.48 23.27
C VAL A 76 2.44 12.43 24.36
N ASP A 77 2.56 11.50 25.30
CA ASP A 77 1.69 11.49 26.48
C ASP A 77 2.18 12.51 27.51
N HIS A 78 1.31 13.45 27.88
CA HIS A 78 1.60 14.47 28.88
C HIS A 78 1.37 13.97 30.32
N SER A 79 0.95 12.73 30.54
CA SER A 79 0.83 12.12 31.86
C SER A 79 2.19 11.75 32.47
N ILE A 80 3.21 11.56 31.62
CA ILE A 80 4.55 11.08 31.96
C ILE A 80 5.62 12.17 31.88
N ILE A 81 5.27 13.44 32.07
CA ILE A 81 6.23 14.55 32.03
C ILE A 81 6.94 14.67 33.40
N PRO A 82 8.28 14.83 33.46
CA PRO A 82 9.23 14.95 32.34
C PRO A 82 9.38 13.66 31.55
N LEU A 83 9.49 13.79 30.22
CA LEU A 83 9.58 12.63 29.32
C LEU A 83 10.75 11.73 29.72
N PRO A 84 10.59 10.40 29.73
CA PRO A 84 11.69 9.47 29.93
C PRO A 84 12.79 9.70 28.88
N GLU A 85 14.05 9.51 29.30
CA GLU A 85 15.24 9.71 28.44
C GLU A 85 15.18 8.89 27.15
N GLU A 86 14.63 7.66 27.21
CA GLU A 86 14.41 6.83 26.02
C GLU A 86 13.47 7.49 25.01
N MET A 87 12.36 8.09 25.49
CA MET A 87 11.40 8.77 24.62
C MET A 87 11.98 10.05 24.03
N GLN A 88 12.76 10.78 24.83
CA GLN A 88 13.46 11.97 24.35
C GLN A 88 14.48 11.61 23.26
N THR A 89 15.27 10.55 23.47
CA THR A 89 16.21 10.02 22.47
C THR A 89 15.47 9.58 21.19
N LYS A 90 14.33 8.88 21.32
CA LYS A 90 13.49 8.50 20.16
C LYS A 90 13.01 9.74 19.39
N PHE A 91 12.53 10.76 20.09
CA PHE A 91 12.10 12.01 19.47
C PHE A 91 13.24 12.69 18.70
N GLU A 92 14.41 12.86 19.33
CA GLU A 92 15.57 13.49 18.72
C GLU A 92 16.08 12.71 17.49
N ASN A 93 16.12 11.38 17.57
CA ASN A 93 16.48 10.53 16.44
C ASN A 93 15.53 10.72 15.26
N LEU A 94 14.21 10.64 15.48
CA LEU A 94 13.20 10.86 14.43
C LEU A 94 13.29 12.29 13.85
N GLN A 95 13.45 13.29 14.69
CA GLN A 95 13.56 14.69 14.23
C GLN A 95 14.80 14.90 13.36
N SER A 96 15.91 14.24 13.70
CA SER A 96 17.19 14.41 13.02
C SER A 96 17.17 13.90 11.57
N THR A 97 16.40 12.86 11.28
CA THR A 97 16.31 12.25 9.95
C THR A 97 15.34 12.97 9.02
N MET A 98 14.40 13.75 9.55
CA MET A 98 13.39 14.41 8.72
C MET A 98 13.97 15.58 7.89
N PRO A 99 13.69 15.65 6.57
CA PRO A 99 14.15 16.73 5.70
C PRO A 99 13.23 17.96 5.72
N TRP A 100 12.06 17.84 6.31
CA TRP A 100 11.03 18.88 6.39
C TRP A 100 11.00 19.57 7.76
N TYR A 101 10.07 20.52 7.95
CA TYR A 101 9.93 21.21 9.24
C TYR A 101 9.42 20.26 10.32
N SER A 102 9.81 20.47 11.56
CA SER A 102 9.33 19.71 12.70
C SER A 102 9.07 20.63 13.88
N VAL A 103 8.14 20.27 14.76
CA VAL A 103 8.00 20.97 16.05
C VAL A 103 9.26 20.73 16.88
N GLN A 104 9.89 21.81 17.36
CA GLN A 104 11.19 21.77 18.04
C GLN A 104 11.13 21.09 19.42
N ASP A 105 10.02 21.27 20.15
CA ASP A 105 9.77 20.65 21.45
C ASP A 105 8.34 20.08 21.46
N PRO A 106 8.14 18.76 21.67
CA PRO A 106 6.81 18.17 21.70
C PRO A 106 5.89 18.80 22.77
N LEU A 107 6.46 19.40 23.82
CA LEU A 107 5.71 20.07 24.89
C LEU A 107 5.08 21.40 24.47
N PHE A 108 5.43 21.96 23.30
CA PHE A 108 4.71 23.10 22.75
C PHE A 108 3.25 22.76 22.44
N ILE A 109 2.98 21.51 22.07
CA ILE A 109 1.64 21.04 21.74
C ILE A 109 0.88 20.79 23.05
N LYS A 110 -0.09 21.66 23.36
CA LYS A 110 -0.82 21.61 24.63
C LYS A 110 -1.79 20.42 24.69
N LYS A 111 -2.07 19.90 25.90
CA LYS A 111 -3.06 18.82 26.15
C LYS A 111 -4.40 19.01 25.42
N PRO A 112 -5.02 20.21 25.39
CA PRO A 112 -6.27 20.41 24.65
C PRO A 112 -6.14 20.18 23.14
N VAL A 113 -4.99 20.52 22.55
CA VAL A 113 -4.71 20.27 21.12
C VAL A 113 -4.55 18.79 20.86
N ILE A 114 -3.82 18.06 21.71
CA ILE A 114 -3.69 16.60 21.58
C ILE A 114 -5.06 15.92 21.65
N ARG A 115 -5.92 16.36 22.58
CA ARG A 115 -7.31 15.87 22.67
C ARG A 115 -8.08 16.15 21.38
N PHE A 116 -8.01 17.37 20.85
CA PHE A 116 -8.62 17.73 19.57
C PHE A 116 -8.13 16.84 18.42
N ILE A 117 -6.81 16.63 18.30
CA ILE A 117 -6.21 15.76 17.27
C ILE A 117 -6.76 14.32 17.38
N LYS A 118 -6.89 13.78 18.59
CA LYS A 118 -7.43 12.43 18.83
C LYS A 118 -8.94 12.33 18.58
N GLU A 119 -9.71 13.34 18.96
CA GLU A 119 -11.18 13.28 18.90
C GLU A 119 -11.72 13.71 17.53
N VAL A 120 -11.18 14.78 16.95
CA VAL A 120 -11.68 15.41 15.72
C VAL A 120 -10.97 14.89 14.47
N TRP A 121 -9.65 14.71 14.51
CA TRP A 121 -8.90 14.09 13.42
C TRP A 121 -8.72 12.58 13.58
N HIS A 122 -9.36 12.01 14.61
CA HIS A 122 -9.40 10.57 14.87
C HIS A 122 -8.01 9.91 14.97
N PHE A 123 -6.99 10.68 15.36
CA PHE A 123 -5.66 10.14 15.60
C PHE A 123 -5.70 9.11 16.74
N ARG A 124 -4.95 8.02 16.57
CA ARG A 124 -4.81 6.95 17.56
C ARG A 124 -3.33 6.66 17.80
N THR A 125 -2.70 6.01 16.83
CA THR A 125 -1.29 5.57 16.89
C THR A 125 -0.59 5.70 15.56
N LYS A 126 -1.20 5.19 14.48
CA LYS A 126 -0.68 5.30 13.11
C LYS A 126 -0.60 6.78 12.66
N PRO A 127 0.41 7.13 11.85
CA PRO A 127 0.56 8.49 11.36
C PRO A 127 -0.64 8.90 10.49
N ILE A 128 -1.02 10.16 10.60
CA ILE A 128 -2.02 10.80 9.73
C ILE A 128 -1.42 12.04 9.10
N LEU A 129 -1.96 12.44 7.95
CA LEU A 129 -1.47 13.57 7.18
C LEU A 129 -2.58 14.59 6.98
N VAL A 130 -2.62 15.65 7.78
CA VAL A 130 -3.67 16.68 7.68
C VAL A 130 -3.23 17.77 6.70
N VAL A 131 -4.07 18.15 5.76
CA VAL A 131 -3.73 19.12 4.72
C VAL A 131 -4.40 20.45 5.00
N LEU A 132 -3.60 21.51 5.06
CA LEU A 132 -4.01 22.89 5.19
C LEU A 132 -3.76 23.66 3.88
N ASP A 133 -4.75 24.44 3.46
CA ASP A 133 -4.58 25.40 2.37
C ASP A 133 -3.80 26.66 2.83
N PRO A 134 -3.46 27.60 1.91
CA PRO A 134 -2.73 28.84 2.25
C PRO A 134 -3.45 29.75 3.25
N GLN A 135 -4.76 29.57 3.44
CA GLN A 135 -5.59 30.29 4.40
C GLN A 135 -5.63 29.59 5.77
N GLY A 136 -5.09 28.37 5.87
CA GLY A 136 -5.06 27.55 7.08
C GLY A 136 -6.34 26.73 7.29
N LYS A 137 -7.20 26.59 6.28
CA LYS A 137 -8.37 25.72 6.33
C LYS A 137 -7.95 24.28 6.07
N VAL A 138 -8.54 23.35 6.83
CA VAL A 138 -8.36 21.91 6.59
C VAL A 138 -9.11 21.53 5.31
N VAL A 139 -8.36 21.08 4.30
CA VAL A 139 -8.92 20.57 3.03
C VAL A 139 -8.98 19.05 2.98
N SER A 140 -8.12 18.37 3.75
CA SER A 140 -8.21 16.93 4.00
C SER A 140 -7.79 16.62 5.44
N PRO A 141 -8.64 15.97 6.24
CA PRO A 141 -8.31 15.58 7.60
C PRO A 141 -7.35 14.39 7.67
N ASN A 142 -7.22 13.61 6.59
CA ASN A 142 -6.21 12.56 6.49
C ASN A 142 -5.93 12.20 5.02
N ALA A 143 -4.87 12.78 4.46
CA ALA A 143 -4.38 12.54 3.11
C ALA A 143 -3.32 11.43 3.02
N ILE A 144 -3.05 10.70 4.11
CA ILE A 144 -1.95 9.71 4.12
C ILE A 144 -2.16 8.62 3.05
N HIS A 145 -3.40 8.22 2.80
CA HIS A 145 -3.73 7.24 1.77
C HIS A 145 -3.50 7.79 0.36
N MET A 146 -3.87 9.04 0.10
CA MET A 146 -3.53 9.71 -1.15
C MET A 146 -2.02 9.79 -1.35
N MET A 147 -1.26 10.10 -0.30
CA MET A 147 0.20 10.14 -0.33
C MET A 147 0.78 8.77 -0.71
N TRP A 148 0.28 7.68 -0.13
CA TRP A 148 0.76 6.33 -0.47
C TRP A 148 0.41 5.89 -1.87
N ILE A 149 -0.80 6.20 -2.36
CA ILE A 149 -1.25 5.74 -3.68
C ILE A 149 -0.62 6.56 -4.79
N TRP A 150 -0.58 7.88 -4.64
CA TRP A 150 -0.34 8.84 -5.73
C TRP A 150 0.89 9.73 -5.51
N GLY A 151 1.50 9.68 -4.32
CA GLY A 151 2.61 10.56 -3.95
C GLY A 151 2.24 12.04 -4.10
N SER A 152 3.14 12.80 -4.72
CA SER A 152 2.95 14.23 -4.95
C SER A 152 1.86 14.57 -5.97
N THR A 153 1.53 13.64 -6.89
CA THR A 153 0.51 13.86 -7.93
C THR A 153 -0.90 14.05 -7.33
N ALA A 154 -1.09 13.62 -6.08
CA ALA A 154 -2.30 13.87 -5.30
C ALA A 154 -2.50 15.33 -4.90
N PHE A 155 -1.49 16.20 -4.98
CA PHE A 155 -1.65 17.63 -4.70
C PHE A 155 -2.83 18.23 -5.50
N PRO A 156 -3.73 19.03 -4.89
CA PRO A 156 -3.70 19.60 -3.53
C PRO A 156 -4.31 18.72 -2.42
N PHE A 157 -4.36 17.40 -2.61
CA PHE A 157 -4.84 16.40 -1.66
C PHE A 157 -6.29 16.64 -1.21
N THR A 158 -7.14 17.06 -2.15
CA THR A 158 -8.58 17.25 -1.93
C THR A 158 -9.35 16.02 -2.41
N SER A 159 -10.53 15.77 -1.85
CA SER A 159 -11.40 14.68 -2.32
C SER A 159 -11.75 14.80 -3.81
N LEU A 160 -11.92 16.02 -4.33
CA LEU A 160 -12.14 16.25 -5.77
C LEU A 160 -10.94 15.80 -6.62
N ARG A 161 -9.71 16.05 -6.14
CA ARG A 161 -8.49 15.61 -6.83
C ARG A 161 -8.36 14.09 -6.77
N GLU A 162 -8.64 13.49 -5.61
CA GLU A 162 -8.66 12.03 -5.43
C GLU A 162 -9.67 11.35 -6.35
N GLU A 163 -10.89 11.89 -6.45
CA GLU A 163 -11.93 11.39 -7.36
C GLU A 163 -11.53 11.46 -8.83
N ALA A 164 -10.79 12.51 -9.23
CA ALA A 164 -10.28 12.67 -10.58
C ALA A 164 -9.19 11.64 -10.89
N LEU A 165 -8.22 11.45 -9.97
CA LEU A 165 -7.17 10.44 -10.12
C LEU A 165 -7.77 9.03 -10.27
N TRP A 166 -8.76 8.69 -9.44
CA TRP A 166 -9.46 7.42 -9.57
C TRP A 166 -10.30 7.26 -10.84
N ARG A 167 -10.70 8.35 -11.49
CA ARG A 167 -11.45 8.31 -12.74
C ARG A 167 -10.53 8.05 -13.93
N GLU A 168 -9.30 8.52 -13.85
CA GLU A 168 -8.28 8.38 -14.89
C GLU A 168 -7.51 7.04 -14.76
N GLU A 169 -7.52 6.43 -13.57
CA GLU A 169 -6.79 5.20 -13.31
C GLU A 169 -7.60 3.92 -13.62
N THR A 170 -6.88 2.87 -14.01
CA THR A 170 -7.40 1.51 -14.26
C THR A 170 -6.55 0.47 -13.53
N TRP A 171 -7.04 -0.77 -13.44
CA TRP A 171 -6.31 -1.86 -12.76
C TRP A 171 -5.12 -2.32 -13.61
N ARG A 172 -3.97 -1.66 -13.43
CA ARG A 172 -2.74 -1.85 -14.20
C ARG A 172 -1.57 -2.20 -13.29
N LEU A 173 -0.53 -2.79 -13.86
CA LEU A 173 0.66 -3.16 -13.11
C LEU A 173 1.39 -1.93 -12.55
N ASP A 174 1.42 -0.81 -13.30
CA ASP A 174 1.97 0.47 -12.83
C ASP A 174 1.33 0.92 -11.52
N LEU A 175 0.00 0.83 -11.39
CA LEU A 175 -0.70 1.17 -10.15
C LEU A 175 -0.20 0.34 -8.96
N LEU A 176 0.30 -0.88 -9.18
CA LEU A 176 0.77 -1.76 -8.12
C LEU A 176 2.23 -1.52 -7.73
N VAL A 177 3.09 -1.14 -8.69
CA VAL A 177 4.56 -1.12 -8.50
C VAL A 177 5.19 0.26 -8.66
N ASP A 178 4.43 1.27 -9.08
CA ASP A 178 4.93 2.64 -9.21
C ASP A 178 5.49 3.18 -7.89
N GLY A 179 6.65 3.82 -7.97
CA GLY A 179 7.43 4.27 -6.81
C GLY A 179 8.05 3.14 -5.97
N ILE A 180 7.94 1.87 -6.37
CA ILE A 180 8.46 0.72 -5.61
C ILE A 180 9.68 0.10 -6.30
N ASP A 181 9.52 -0.46 -7.49
CA ASP A 181 10.58 -1.22 -8.16
C ASP A 181 10.83 -0.71 -9.60
N PRO A 182 11.94 0.02 -9.84
CA PRO A 182 12.26 0.54 -11.17
C PRO A 182 12.56 -0.57 -12.19
N THR A 183 12.93 -1.78 -11.74
CA THR A 183 13.19 -2.93 -12.60
C THR A 183 11.88 -3.42 -13.24
N VAL A 184 10.83 -3.55 -12.42
CA VAL A 184 9.50 -3.94 -12.93
C VAL A 184 8.96 -2.86 -13.87
N LEU A 185 9.14 -1.58 -13.56
CA LEU A 185 8.76 -0.47 -14.47
C LEU A 185 9.50 -0.54 -15.82
N THR A 186 10.73 -1.04 -15.83
CA THR A 186 11.48 -1.27 -17.08
C THR A 186 10.87 -2.43 -17.87
N TRP A 187 10.55 -3.55 -17.22
CA TRP A 187 9.90 -4.69 -17.88
C TRP A 187 8.52 -4.34 -18.44
N ILE A 188 7.78 -3.47 -17.75
CA ILE A 188 6.50 -2.94 -18.24
C ILE A 188 6.69 -2.24 -19.58
N LYS A 189 7.67 -1.32 -19.68
CA LYS A 189 7.99 -0.59 -20.92
C LYS A 189 8.48 -1.49 -22.04
N GLU A 190 9.15 -2.59 -21.70
CA GLU A 190 9.62 -3.61 -22.64
C GLU A 190 8.49 -4.57 -23.10
N GLU A 191 7.25 -4.37 -22.64
CA GLU A 191 6.08 -5.20 -22.99
C GLU A 191 6.29 -6.71 -22.69
N LYS A 192 7.07 -7.00 -21.63
CA LYS A 192 7.34 -8.36 -21.16
C LYS A 192 6.12 -8.96 -20.46
N TYR A 193 6.09 -10.29 -20.37
CA TYR A 193 5.20 -10.96 -19.43
C TYR A 193 5.83 -10.93 -18.04
N ILE A 194 5.04 -10.58 -17.03
CA ILE A 194 5.55 -10.40 -15.67
C ILE A 194 4.60 -11.12 -14.71
N PHE A 195 5.17 -12.01 -13.90
CA PHE A 195 4.51 -12.49 -12.68
C PHE A 195 5.04 -11.72 -11.46
N LEU A 196 4.15 -10.99 -10.79
CA LEU A 196 4.33 -10.69 -9.37
C LEU A 196 3.74 -11.84 -8.58
N TYR A 197 4.46 -12.38 -7.61
CA TYR A 197 3.93 -13.48 -6.81
C TYR A 197 4.40 -13.44 -5.35
N GLY A 198 3.69 -14.15 -4.49
CA GLY A 198 4.01 -14.21 -3.08
C GLY A 198 3.36 -15.40 -2.36
N GLY A 199 3.71 -15.56 -1.09
CA GLY A 199 3.31 -16.71 -0.27
C GLY A 199 4.44 -17.15 0.65
N ASP A 200 4.14 -18.03 1.59
CA ASP A 200 5.09 -18.56 2.59
C ASP A 200 5.38 -20.06 2.43
N ASP A 201 4.67 -20.73 1.51
CA ASP A 201 4.90 -22.13 1.15
C ASP A 201 6.01 -22.24 0.09
N ILE A 202 7.19 -22.69 0.51
CA ILE A 202 8.34 -22.81 -0.39
C ILE A 202 8.19 -23.92 -1.43
N GLU A 203 7.46 -25.00 -1.12
CA GLU A 203 7.23 -26.08 -2.08
C GLU A 203 6.30 -25.61 -3.19
N TRP A 204 5.25 -24.88 -2.84
CA TRP A 204 4.39 -24.22 -3.81
C TRP A 204 5.19 -23.24 -4.67
N ILE A 205 6.04 -22.39 -4.08
CA ILE A 205 6.88 -21.43 -4.82
C ILE A 205 7.79 -22.12 -5.82
N ARG A 206 8.51 -23.18 -5.42
CA ARG A 206 9.39 -23.94 -6.32
C ARG A 206 8.60 -24.54 -7.50
N ARG A 207 7.44 -25.13 -7.23
CA ARG A 207 6.56 -25.71 -8.26
C ARG A 207 6.02 -24.63 -9.19
N PHE A 208 5.60 -23.50 -8.65
CA PHE A 208 5.09 -22.35 -9.41
C PHE A 208 6.15 -21.81 -10.37
N VAL A 209 7.32 -21.43 -9.86
CA VAL A 209 8.42 -20.90 -10.68
C VAL A 209 8.82 -21.89 -11.77
N LYS A 210 9.01 -23.16 -11.42
CA LYS A 210 9.38 -24.20 -12.40
C LYS A 210 8.34 -24.33 -13.51
N SER A 211 7.05 -24.36 -13.14
CA SER A 211 5.95 -24.51 -14.09
C SER A 211 5.84 -23.28 -14.98
N ALA A 212 5.91 -22.08 -14.41
CA ALA A 212 5.87 -20.82 -15.16
C ALA A 212 7.04 -20.72 -16.16
N SER A 213 8.27 -21.03 -15.73
CA SER A 213 9.45 -21.07 -16.61
C SER A 213 9.32 -22.09 -17.75
N SER A 214 8.77 -23.28 -17.46
CA SER A 214 8.54 -24.32 -18.48
C SER A 214 7.51 -23.87 -19.51
N VAL A 215 6.38 -23.30 -19.06
CA VAL A 215 5.31 -22.80 -19.92
C VAL A 215 5.82 -21.64 -20.77
N ALA A 216 6.58 -20.71 -20.19
CA ALA A 216 7.18 -19.59 -20.90
C ALA A 216 8.16 -20.05 -21.99
N SER A 217 9.01 -21.03 -21.67
CA SER A 217 9.95 -21.62 -22.63
C SER A 217 9.22 -22.33 -23.77
N ALA A 218 8.18 -23.11 -23.45
CA ALA A 218 7.38 -23.81 -24.44
C ALA A 218 6.57 -22.85 -25.35
N SER A 219 6.11 -21.73 -24.79
CA SER A 219 5.37 -20.69 -25.52
C SER A 219 6.28 -19.65 -26.19
N ARG A 220 7.60 -19.71 -25.95
CA ARG A 220 8.61 -18.75 -26.41
C ARG A 220 8.28 -17.29 -26.05
N ILE A 221 7.75 -17.07 -24.85
CA ILE A 221 7.45 -15.72 -24.34
C ILE A 221 8.57 -15.19 -23.43
N PRO A 222 8.84 -13.88 -23.44
CA PRO A 222 9.77 -13.26 -22.50
C PRO A 222 9.08 -13.08 -21.14
N LEU A 223 9.24 -14.08 -20.26
CA LEU A 223 8.68 -14.04 -18.91
C LEU A 223 9.72 -13.59 -17.88
N GLU A 224 9.35 -12.60 -17.09
CA GLU A 224 10.05 -12.19 -15.87
C GLU A 224 9.19 -12.54 -14.65
N MET A 225 9.84 -12.82 -13.53
CA MET A 225 9.17 -13.15 -12.28
C MET A 225 9.84 -12.44 -11.12
N VAL A 226 9.03 -11.89 -10.23
CA VAL A 226 9.51 -11.29 -8.98
C VAL A 226 8.66 -11.72 -7.80
N TYR A 227 9.34 -12.19 -6.76
CA TYR A 227 8.74 -12.51 -5.48
C TYR A 227 8.61 -11.24 -4.62
N VAL A 228 7.37 -10.89 -4.31
CA VAL A 228 6.97 -9.72 -3.52
C VAL A 228 6.79 -10.09 -2.04
N GLY A 229 6.35 -11.30 -1.74
CA GLY A 229 6.13 -11.78 -0.38
C GLY A 229 4.69 -11.64 0.12
N LYS A 230 4.52 -11.40 1.42
CA LYS A 230 3.23 -11.54 2.13
C LYS A 230 3.01 -10.39 3.12
N SER A 231 1.75 -10.04 3.38
CA SER A 231 1.38 -8.79 4.09
C SER A 231 1.76 -8.76 5.57
N ASN A 232 1.77 -9.91 6.26
CA ASN A 232 1.86 -9.96 7.73
C ASN A 232 2.93 -10.93 8.28
N LYS A 233 3.90 -11.37 7.47
CA LYS A 233 4.88 -12.40 7.87
C LYS A 233 6.35 -12.05 7.58
N ARG A 234 6.81 -10.87 8.03
CA ARG A 234 8.16 -10.32 7.74
C ARG A 234 9.30 -11.34 7.87
N GLU A 235 9.39 -12.05 9.00
CA GLU A 235 10.46 -13.04 9.21
C GLU A 235 10.35 -14.27 8.31
N GLN A 236 9.13 -14.67 7.93
CA GLN A 236 8.94 -15.77 6.98
C GLN A 236 9.29 -15.34 5.55
N VAL A 237 8.89 -14.12 5.17
CA VAL A 237 9.25 -13.51 3.88
C VAL A 237 10.76 -13.47 3.73
N LYS A 238 11.51 -13.00 4.74
CA LYS A 238 12.98 -13.02 4.74
C LYS A 238 13.57 -14.41 4.49
N ARG A 239 13.05 -15.44 5.18
CA ARG A 239 13.51 -16.83 4.99
C ARG A 239 13.26 -17.32 3.56
N VAL A 240 12.05 -17.10 3.04
CA VAL A 240 11.68 -17.49 1.68
C VAL A 240 12.54 -16.77 0.64
N THR A 241 12.74 -15.46 0.80
CA THR A 241 13.65 -14.65 -0.05
C THR A 241 15.06 -15.23 -0.05
N GLY A 242 15.59 -15.63 1.11
CA GLY A 242 16.90 -16.28 1.21
C GLY A 242 17.00 -17.57 0.40
N ILE A 243 15.95 -18.42 0.45
CA ILE A 243 15.89 -19.67 -0.31
C ILE A 243 15.79 -19.40 -1.82
N ILE A 244 14.92 -18.48 -2.24
CA ILE A 244 14.76 -18.11 -3.65
C ILE A 244 16.09 -17.62 -4.25
N ASN A 245 16.85 -16.80 -3.52
CA ASN A 245 18.16 -16.33 -3.96
C ASN A 245 19.18 -17.47 -4.03
N ALA A 246 19.23 -18.35 -3.02
CA ALA A 246 20.17 -19.47 -2.98
C ALA A 246 19.93 -20.46 -4.13
N GLU A 247 18.65 -20.72 -4.44
CA GLU A 247 18.23 -21.61 -5.53
C GLU A 247 18.13 -20.91 -6.89
N LYS A 248 18.31 -19.58 -6.93
CA LYS A 248 18.18 -18.74 -8.13
C LYS A 248 16.86 -18.95 -8.87
N LEU A 249 15.76 -19.01 -8.13
CA LEU A 249 14.45 -19.30 -8.70
C LEU A 249 13.90 -18.13 -9.53
N SER A 250 14.05 -16.89 -9.04
CA SER A 250 13.50 -15.67 -9.66
C SER A 250 14.11 -14.40 -9.04
N ASN A 251 13.66 -13.22 -9.48
CA ASN A 251 13.97 -11.96 -8.79
C ASN A 251 13.18 -11.85 -7.48
N VAL A 252 13.67 -11.04 -6.54
CA VAL A 252 13.03 -10.86 -5.23
C VAL A 252 13.14 -9.41 -4.75
N TRP A 253 12.14 -8.94 -4.02
CA TRP A 253 12.28 -7.72 -3.25
C TRP A 253 13.06 -7.98 -1.97
N GLN A 254 14.30 -7.50 -1.95
CA GLN A 254 15.22 -7.67 -0.81
C GLN A 254 14.83 -6.74 0.35
N ASP A 255 14.46 -5.50 0.02
CA ASP A 255 14.09 -4.50 0.99
C ASP A 255 12.68 -4.76 1.55
N GLN A 256 12.59 -4.86 2.87
CA GLN A 256 11.34 -5.07 3.56
C GLN A 256 10.44 -3.82 3.53
N ALA A 257 11.03 -2.63 3.36
CA ALA A 257 10.27 -1.40 3.17
C ALA A 257 9.46 -1.46 1.88
N MET A 258 10.02 -1.97 0.78
CA MET A 258 9.29 -2.17 -0.50
C MET A 258 8.09 -3.10 -0.33
N VAL A 259 8.30 -4.24 0.35
CA VAL A 259 7.22 -5.22 0.63
C VAL A 259 6.13 -4.58 1.48
N TRP A 260 6.51 -3.91 2.57
CA TRP A 260 5.57 -3.18 3.44
C TRP A 260 4.79 -2.11 2.65
N PHE A 261 5.49 -1.38 1.79
CA PHE A 261 4.89 -0.28 1.03
C PHE A 261 3.86 -0.77 0.05
N PHE A 262 4.16 -1.84 -0.70
CA PHE A 262 3.23 -2.47 -1.63
C PHE A 262 1.90 -2.85 -0.95
N TRP A 263 1.98 -3.53 0.20
CA TRP A 263 0.78 -3.91 0.94
C TRP A 263 0.06 -2.70 1.56
N SER A 264 0.79 -1.75 2.14
CA SER A 264 0.21 -0.53 2.73
C SER A 264 -0.45 0.36 1.69
N ARG A 265 0.11 0.41 0.48
CA ARG A 265 -0.45 1.12 -0.67
C ARG A 265 -1.74 0.45 -1.14
N LEU A 266 -1.77 -0.88 -1.28
CA LEU A 266 -2.99 -1.64 -1.58
C LEU A 266 -4.09 -1.45 -0.52
N GLU A 267 -3.74 -1.51 0.77
CA GLU A 267 -4.68 -1.22 1.87
C GLU A 267 -5.22 0.21 1.78
N SER A 268 -4.36 1.16 1.41
CA SER A 268 -4.75 2.56 1.19
C SER A 268 -5.69 2.72 -0.01
N MET A 269 -5.49 1.97 -1.10
CA MET A 269 -6.41 1.96 -2.25
C MET A 269 -7.81 1.50 -1.82
N LEU A 270 -7.88 0.40 -1.06
CA LEU A 270 -9.15 -0.11 -0.52
C LEU A 270 -9.83 0.94 0.35
N PHE A 271 -9.09 1.55 1.27
CA PHE A 271 -9.63 2.55 2.19
C PHE A 271 -10.12 3.81 1.46
N SER A 272 -9.33 4.32 0.52
CA SER A 272 -9.67 5.50 -0.30
C SER A 272 -10.98 5.28 -1.08
N LYS A 273 -11.14 4.12 -1.74
CA LYS A 273 -12.38 3.75 -2.46
C LYS A 273 -13.60 3.68 -1.53
N ILE A 274 -13.44 3.12 -0.33
CA ILE A 274 -14.51 3.06 0.68
C ILE A 274 -14.90 4.48 1.13
N GLN A 275 -13.92 5.34 1.40
CA GLN A 275 -14.18 6.71 1.87
C GLN A 275 -14.93 7.58 0.86
N LEU A 276 -14.64 7.43 -0.42
CA LEU A 276 -15.33 8.16 -1.50
C LEU A 276 -16.77 7.67 -1.76
N GLY A 277 -17.31 6.79 -0.93
CA GLY A 277 -18.62 6.18 -1.15
C GLY A 277 -18.66 5.24 -2.36
N ARG A 278 -17.50 4.92 -2.95
CA ARG A 278 -17.33 3.94 -4.03
C ARG A 278 -17.05 2.54 -3.49
N GLY A 279 -17.60 2.23 -2.31
CA GLY A 279 -17.62 0.87 -1.77
C GLY A 279 -18.61 -0.05 -2.48
N ASP A 280 -19.14 0.36 -3.63
CA ASP A 280 -20.04 -0.44 -4.45
C ASP A 280 -19.32 -1.68 -4.97
N ASP A 281 -19.94 -2.83 -4.80
CA ASP A 281 -19.38 -4.10 -5.25
C ASP A 281 -19.33 -4.23 -6.79
N GLN A 282 -19.85 -3.23 -7.52
CA GLN A 282 -19.73 -3.15 -8.97
C GLN A 282 -18.41 -2.55 -9.49
N ASP A 283 -17.58 -1.89 -8.66
CA ASP A 283 -16.27 -1.38 -9.11
C ASP A 283 -15.30 -2.55 -9.38
N PRO A 284 -14.94 -2.85 -10.65
CA PRO A 284 -14.10 -4.01 -10.97
C PRO A 284 -12.70 -3.88 -10.35
N MET A 285 -12.15 -2.66 -10.24
CA MET A 285 -10.84 -2.42 -9.64
C MET A 285 -10.89 -2.68 -8.14
N LEU A 286 -11.97 -2.27 -7.47
CA LEU A 286 -12.15 -2.56 -6.04
C LEU A 286 -12.18 -4.07 -5.79
N GLN A 287 -12.82 -4.85 -6.67
CA GLN A 287 -12.82 -6.31 -6.57
C GLN A 287 -11.41 -6.88 -6.70
N GLN A 288 -10.59 -6.38 -7.63
CA GLN A 288 -9.21 -6.83 -7.78
C GLN A 288 -8.33 -6.50 -6.56
N ILE A 289 -8.48 -5.29 -6.00
CA ILE A 289 -7.80 -4.88 -4.76
C ILE A 289 -8.18 -5.83 -3.61
N LYS A 290 -9.49 -6.09 -3.45
CA LYS A 290 -10.03 -7.00 -2.44
C LYS A 290 -9.45 -8.42 -2.58
N LYS A 291 -9.43 -8.99 -3.79
CA LYS A 291 -8.86 -10.33 -4.06
C LYS A 291 -7.39 -10.40 -3.66
N LEU A 292 -6.58 -9.45 -4.15
CA LEU A 292 -5.14 -9.47 -3.91
C LEU A 292 -4.79 -9.30 -2.41
N LEU A 293 -5.48 -8.41 -1.70
CA LEU A 293 -5.34 -8.25 -0.26
C LEU A 293 -5.71 -9.52 0.51
N SER A 294 -6.75 -10.24 0.06
CA SER A 294 -7.16 -11.50 0.68
C SER A 294 -6.11 -12.60 0.46
N TYR A 295 -5.65 -12.81 -0.78
CA TYR A 295 -4.64 -13.85 -1.06
C TYR A 295 -3.28 -13.51 -0.44
N GLY A 296 -2.98 -12.22 -0.28
CA GLY A 296 -1.80 -11.74 0.42
C GLY A 296 -1.78 -12.05 1.92
N ARG A 297 -2.90 -12.48 2.52
CA ARG A 297 -3.00 -12.86 3.94
C ARG A 297 -2.96 -14.37 4.14
N GLU A 298 -3.64 -15.12 3.28
CA GLU A 298 -3.77 -16.58 3.36
C GLU A 298 -3.44 -17.22 2.00
N GLY A 299 -2.63 -18.29 2.03
CA GLY A 299 -2.16 -18.95 0.81
C GLY A 299 -1.02 -18.24 0.09
N GLY A 300 -0.79 -18.67 -1.15
CA GLY A 300 0.08 -18.01 -2.12
C GLY A 300 -0.76 -17.27 -3.17
N TRP A 301 -0.13 -16.36 -3.91
CA TRP A 301 -0.82 -15.53 -4.88
C TRP A 301 0.10 -15.21 -6.06
N ALA A 302 -0.51 -14.93 -7.21
CA ALA A 302 0.22 -14.47 -8.38
C ALA A 302 -0.64 -13.54 -9.24
N VAL A 303 -0.01 -12.49 -9.75
CA VAL A 303 -0.57 -11.54 -10.71
C VAL A 303 0.22 -11.66 -12.00
N LEU A 304 -0.45 -12.06 -13.09
CA LEU A 304 0.11 -12.09 -14.44
C LEU A 304 -0.23 -10.80 -15.17
N SER A 305 0.76 -10.20 -15.79
CA SER A 305 0.58 -9.06 -16.69
C SER A 305 1.40 -9.22 -17.96
N ARG A 306 1.01 -8.47 -19.00
CA ARG A 306 1.81 -8.19 -20.18
C ARG A 306 1.98 -6.68 -20.29
N GLY A 307 3.22 -6.21 -20.20
CA GLY A 307 3.48 -4.79 -19.99
C GLY A 307 2.70 -4.28 -18.77
N SER A 308 1.93 -3.22 -18.96
CA SER A 308 1.08 -2.61 -17.93
C SER A 308 -0.24 -3.38 -17.69
N ASN A 309 -0.68 -4.21 -18.65
CA ASN A 309 -2.00 -4.81 -18.63
C ASN A 309 -2.04 -6.08 -17.77
N ILE A 310 -2.83 -6.07 -16.69
CA ILE A 310 -3.00 -7.25 -15.82
C ILE A 310 -4.04 -8.19 -16.43
N ALA A 311 -3.62 -9.43 -16.72
CA ALA A 311 -4.47 -10.46 -17.26
C ALA A 311 -5.13 -11.31 -16.17
N VAL A 312 -4.37 -11.68 -15.13
CA VAL A 312 -4.83 -12.57 -14.05
C VAL A 312 -4.35 -12.04 -12.71
N ASN A 313 -5.22 -12.13 -11.70
CA ASN A 313 -4.92 -11.92 -10.29
C ASN A 313 -5.54 -13.11 -9.55
N GLY A 314 -4.72 -14.08 -9.16
CA GLY A 314 -5.20 -15.39 -8.76
C GLY A 314 -4.54 -15.93 -7.49
N HIS A 315 -5.26 -16.84 -6.86
CA HIS A 315 -4.83 -17.57 -5.66
C HIS A 315 -3.97 -18.79 -6.03
N SER A 316 -3.16 -19.28 -5.09
CA SER A 316 -2.28 -20.43 -5.27
C SER A 316 -2.99 -21.69 -5.75
N SER A 317 -4.26 -21.87 -5.36
CA SER A 317 -5.11 -23.00 -5.75
C SER A 317 -5.63 -22.95 -7.18
N THR A 318 -5.53 -21.81 -7.87
CA THR A 318 -6.01 -21.66 -9.26
C THR A 318 -4.87 -21.42 -10.23
N VAL A 319 -3.90 -20.57 -9.87
CA VAL A 319 -2.81 -20.19 -10.79
C VAL A 319 -1.84 -21.35 -11.07
N LEU A 320 -1.46 -22.12 -10.04
CA LEU A 320 -0.55 -23.26 -10.24
C LEU A 320 -1.21 -24.37 -11.08
N PRO A 321 -2.48 -24.78 -10.82
CA PRO A 321 -3.18 -25.69 -11.72
C PRO A 321 -3.38 -25.14 -13.14
N ALA A 322 -3.61 -23.83 -13.31
CA ALA A 322 -3.70 -23.22 -14.63
C ALA A 322 -2.40 -23.38 -15.44
N LEU A 323 -1.23 -23.23 -14.80
CA LEU A 323 0.06 -23.53 -15.42
C LEU A 323 0.22 -25.02 -15.74
N GLY A 324 -0.29 -25.90 -14.86
CA GLY A 324 -0.29 -27.35 -15.08
C GLY A 324 -1.15 -27.79 -16.27
N GLY A 325 -2.24 -27.09 -16.55
CA GLY A 325 -3.14 -27.34 -17.69
C GLY A 325 -2.64 -26.84 -19.05
N TYR A 326 -1.36 -26.44 -19.18
CA TYR A 326 -0.82 -25.82 -20.40
C TYR A 326 -1.14 -26.61 -21.68
N ASP A 327 -1.03 -27.93 -21.65
CA ASP A 327 -1.29 -28.75 -22.82
C ASP A 327 -2.74 -28.66 -23.33
N GLU A 328 -3.69 -28.34 -22.45
CA GLU A 328 -5.11 -28.19 -22.78
C GLU A 328 -5.41 -26.83 -23.39
N TRP A 329 -4.89 -25.73 -22.81
CA TRP A 329 -5.24 -24.39 -23.26
C TRP A 329 -4.26 -23.80 -24.29
N LYS A 330 -3.07 -24.38 -24.48
CA LYS A 330 -2.08 -23.90 -25.48
C LYS A 330 -2.65 -23.83 -26.90
N ILE A 331 -3.63 -24.69 -27.22
CA ILE A 331 -4.29 -24.72 -28.53
C ILE A 331 -4.99 -23.39 -28.86
N ASN A 332 -5.40 -22.64 -27.83
CA ASN A 332 -6.12 -21.37 -27.97
C ASN A 332 -5.17 -20.16 -28.09
N VAL A 333 -3.85 -20.35 -27.90
CA VAL A 333 -2.87 -19.24 -27.91
C VAL A 333 -2.79 -18.56 -29.27
N ALA A 334 -2.96 -19.30 -30.37
CA ALA A 334 -2.93 -18.75 -31.71
C ALA A 334 -4.09 -17.78 -32.00
N GLU A 335 -5.26 -18.02 -31.40
CA GLU A 335 -6.46 -17.20 -31.58
C GLU A 335 -6.52 -16.05 -30.55
N LYS A 336 -6.25 -16.35 -29.28
CA LYS A 336 -6.54 -15.46 -28.14
C LYS A 336 -5.30 -14.78 -27.55
N GLY A 337 -4.11 -15.13 -28.03
CA GLY A 337 -2.86 -14.75 -27.38
C GLY A 337 -2.59 -15.57 -26.10
N PHE A 338 -1.37 -15.45 -25.58
CA PHE A 338 -0.96 -16.21 -24.39
C PHE A 338 -1.74 -15.80 -23.15
N ASP A 339 -1.81 -14.50 -22.86
CA ASP A 339 -2.52 -13.94 -21.71
C ASP A 339 -4.02 -14.21 -21.78
N GLY A 340 -4.63 -14.09 -22.96
CA GLY A 340 -6.05 -14.40 -23.16
C GLY A 340 -6.38 -15.88 -22.94
N ALA A 341 -5.58 -16.79 -23.52
CA ALA A 341 -5.77 -18.23 -23.35
C ALA A 341 -5.54 -18.69 -21.91
N PHE A 342 -4.48 -18.18 -21.26
CA PHE A 342 -4.20 -18.48 -19.85
C PHE A 342 -5.31 -17.97 -18.93
N LYS A 343 -5.77 -16.72 -19.14
CA LYS A 343 -6.85 -16.12 -18.36
C LYS A 343 -8.14 -16.94 -18.46
N GLU A 344 -8.57 -17.31 -19.66
CA GLU A 344 -9.81 -18.09 -19.82
C GLU A 344 -9.74 -19.44 -19.08
N TYR A 345 -8.60 -20.13 -19.15
CA TYR A 345 -8.44 -21.40 -18.45
C TYR A 345 -8.37 -21.22 -16.93
N HIS A 346 -7.66 -20.18 -16.46
CA HIS A 346 -7.64 -19.81 -15.06
C HIS A 346 -9.04 -19.49 -14.53
N ASP A 347 -9.84 -18.71 -15.26
CA ASP A 347 -11.18 -18.29 -14.85
C ASP A 347 -12.12 -19.51 -14.73
N LYS A 348 -11.99 -20.53 -15.61
CA LYS A 348 -12.72 -21.81 -15.47
C LYS A 348 -12.37 -22.55 -14.18
N LEU A 349 -11.09 -22.57 -13.79
CA LEU A 349 -10.64 -23.20 -12.54
C LEU A 349 -11.10 -22.42 -11.32
N HIS A 350 -11.11 -21.09 -11.42
CA HIS A 350 -11.59 -20.18 -10.39
C HIS A 350 -13.08 -20.39 -10.12
N ASP A 351 -13.89 -20.42 -11.18
CA ASP A 351 -15.32 -20.70 -11.13
C ASP A 351 -15.63 -22.09 -10.55
N ALA A 352 -14.75 -23.08 -10.74
CA ALA A 352 -14.92 -24.40 -10.13
C ALA A 352 -14.56 -24.40 -8.63
N ALA A 353 -13.44 -23.78 -8.28
CA ALA A 353 -12.87 -23.85 -6.93
C ALA A 353 -13.63 -22.97 -5.90
N HIS A 354 -14.31 -21.91 -6.34
CA HIS A 354 -14.99 -20.94 -5.48
C HIS A 354 -14.16 -20.52 -4.24
N PRO A 355 -12.92 -20.02 -4.43
CA PRO A 355 -12.11 -19.53 -3.31
C PRO A 355 -12.90 -18.50 -2.50
N CYS A 356 -12.67 -18.43 -1.19
CA CYS A 356 -13.34 -17.46 -0.33
C CYS A 356 -12.34 -16.46 0.24
N CYS A 357 -12.82 -15.25 0.55
CA CYS A 357 -11.98 -14.17 1.08
C CYS A 357 -12.17 -13.92 2.57
N ARG A 358 -11.08 -13.44 3.18
CA ARG A 358 -11.04 -12.97 4.56
C ARG A 358 -10.42 -11.57 4.62
N PHE A 359 -11.14 -10.63 5.24
CA PHE A 359 -10.66 -9.28 5.53
C PHE A 359 -10.63 -9.04 7.03
N GLU A 360 -9.54 -8.47 7.52
CA GLU A 360 -9.45 -7.95 8.88
C GLU A 360 -9.16 -6.46 8.77
N PHE A 361 -10.02 -5.65 9.38
CA PHE A 361 -9.89 -4.21 9.40
C PHE A 361 -9.24 -3.80 10.73
N PRO A 362 -8.17 -2.99 10.70
CA PRO A 362 -7.64 -2.39 11.92
C PRO A 362 -8.73 -1.58 12.66
N ASN A 363 -8.71 -1.61 13.99
CA ASN A 363 -9.63 -0.85 14.87
C ASN A 363 -9.59 0.68 14.66
N THR A 364 -8.64 1.18 13.88
CA THR A 364 -8.46 2.60 13.55
C THR A 364 -9.30 3.05 12.35
N ILE A 365 -9.98 2.14 11.67
CA ILE A 365 -10.70 2.40 10.42
C ILE A 365 -12.20 2.32 10.65
N ARG A 366 -12.96 3.19 9.97
CA ARG A 366 -14.42 3.07 9.90
C ARG A 366 -14.75 1.83 9.06
N ILE A 367 -15.03 0.73 9.75
CA ILE A 367 -15.42 -0.54 9.13
C ILE A 367 -16.74 -0.31 8.39
N PRO A 368 -16.86 -0.70 7.10
CA PRO A 368 -18.13 -0.69 6.38
C PRO A 368 -19.25 -1.38 7.17
N GLU A 369 -20.49 -0.97 6.95
CA GLU A 369 -21.63 -1.66 7.57
C GLU A 369 -21.81 -3.06 6.97
N ASN A 370 -21.68 -3.15 5.66
CA ASN A 370 -21.84 -4.35 4.85
C ASN A 370 -20.71 -4.43 3.81
N MET A 371 -20.29 -5.65 3.46
CA MET A 371 -19.31 -5.89 2.40
C MET A 371 -19.63 -7.22 1.72
N ARG A 372 -19.62 -7.28 0.38
CA ARG A 372 -19.64 -8.56 -0.34
C ARG A 372 -18.24 -9.07 -0.60
N CYS A 373 -18.11 -10.39 -0.58
CA CYS A 373 -16.89 -11.08 -0.97
C CYS A 373 -16.64 -10.89 -2.47
N PRO A 374 -15.39 -10.62 -2.89
CA PRO A 374 -15.05 -10.49 -4.30
C PRO A 374 -15.09 -11.82 -5.08
N GLU A 375 -15.17 -12.95 -4.38
CA GLU A 375 -15.15 -14.29 -4.97
C GLU A 375 -16.52 -14.98 -4.95
N CYS A 376 -17.24 -14.87 -3.83
CA CYS A 376 -18.49 -15.60 -3.57
C CYS A 376 -19.77 -14.76 -3.85
N PRO A 377 -19.65 -13.51 -4.33
CA PRO A 377 -20.56 -12.34 -4.19
C PRO A 377 -21.55 -12.25 -3.01
N ARG A 378 -21.45 -13.12 -2.00
CA ARG A 378 -22.32 -13.12 -0.82
C ARG A 378 -21.90 -12.03 0.16
N LEU A 379 -22.86 -11.59 0.95
CA LEU A 379 -22.62 -10.68 2.06
C LEU A 379 -21.73 -11.39 3.09
N MET A 380 -20.63 -10.74 3.47
CA MET A 380 -19.70 -11.26 4.47
C MET A 380 -20.23 -10.97 5.87
N GLU A 381 -20.03 -11.91 6.80
CA GLU A 381 -20.39 -11.71 8.19
C GLU A 381 -19.42 -10.74 8.88
N LYS A 382 -19.97 -9.83 9.68
CA LYS A 382 -19.21 -8.77 10.34
C LYS A 382 -18.82 -9.16 11.76
N TYR A 383 -17.52 -9.36 12.00
CA TYR A 383 -16.89 -9.50 13.32
C TYR A 383 -15.91 -8.33 13.55
N THR A 384 -14.77 -8.59 14.22
CA THR A 384 -13.54 -7.76 14.12
C THR A 384 -12.87 -7.86 12.74
N ALA A 385 -13.38 -8.77 11.90
CA ALA A 385 -12.99 -9.10 10.54
C ALA A 385 -14.26 -9.40 9.72
N PHE A 386 -14.23 -9.21 8.40
CA PHE A 386 -15.22 -9.79 7.50
C PHE A 386 -14.72 -11.16 7.01
N LEU A 387 -15.52 -12.19 7.26
CA LEU A 387 -15.25 -13.55 6.83
C LEU A 387 -16.31 -13.96 5.78
N CYS A 388 -15.89 -14.40 4.58
CA CYS A 388 -16.72 -15.28 3.75
C CYS A 388 -16.20 -16.68 4.05
N CYS A 389 -16.93 -17.46 4.84
CA CYS A 389 -16.73 -18.89 4.96
C CYS A 389 -17.99 -19.56 4.45
N HIS A 390 -17.83 -20.56 3.59
CA HIS A 390 -18.88 -21.48 3.23
C HIS A 390 -18.50 -22.81 3.84
N ASP A 391 -19.42 -23.38 4.61
CA ASP A 391 -19.23 -24.60 5.39
C ASP A 391 -18.53 -25.69 4.59
N GLU A 392 -17.68 -26.42 5.30
CA GLU A 392 -17.05 -27.67 4.90
C GLU A 392 -18.09 -28.66 4.34
N GLN A 393 -18.39 -28.57 3.05
CA GLN A 393 -19.10 -29.62 2.32
C GLN A 393 -18.39 -29.92 1.00
N GLY A 394 -17.37 -30.79 1.13
CA GLY A 394 -17.07 -31.82 0.15
C GLY A 394 -16.54 -31.34 -1.19
N ILE A 395 -15.21 -31.27 -1.29
CA ILE A 395 -14.55 -31.65 -2.55
C ILE A 395 -14.87 -33.15 -2.74
N PRO A 396 -15.58 -33.59 -3.81
CA PRO A 396 -15.60 -34.99 -4.16
C PRO A 396 -14.16 -35.40 -4.51
N GLY A 397 -13.59 -36.32 -3.75
CA GLY A 397 -12.21 -36.80 -3.89
C GLY A 397 -11.95 -37.62 -5.17
N SER A 398 -12.50 -37.21 -6.32
CA SER A 398 -12.38 -37.92 -7.59
C SER A 398 -11.53 -37.19 -8.64
N LEU A 399 -10.69 -36.23 -8.26
CA LEU A 399 -9.75 -35.54 -9.17
C LEU A 399 -8.34 -35.34 -8.59
N PHE A 400 -7.85 -36.30 -7.80
CA PHE A 400 -6.43 -36.45 -7.52
C PHE A 400 -5.87 -37.69 -8.18
#